data_AF-A0A7L0B8W9-F1
#
_entry.id   AF-A0A7L0B8W9-F1
#
_cell.length_a   1.000
_cell.length_b   1.000
_cell.length_c   1.000
_cell.angle_alpha   90.00
_cell.angle_beta   90.00
_cell.angle_gamma   90.00
#
_symmetry.space_group_name_H-M   'P 1'
#
loop_
_entity.id
_entity.type
_entity.pdbx_description
1 polymer ?
#
loop_
_entity_poly.entity_id
_entity_poly.type
_entity_poly.pdbx_seq_one_letter_code
_entity_poly.pdbx_strand_id
1 'polypeptide(L)'
;RILKKVTMEPSERLANLQALWDSQTVAELGPCGGFSQMYACVCDWLGFPYREEVQWDVDTIYLTQDTRELNLQDFSHLDHR
;
A
#
# COMPACT_ATOMS: atom_id res chain seq x y z
N ARG A 1 7.63 -7.19 9.11
CA ARG A 1 8.85 -6.88 8.32
C ARG A 1 8.60 -7.29 6.88
N ILE A 2 8.72 -6.36 5.93
CA ILE A 2 8.47 -6.63 4.50
C ILE A 2 9.67 -7.37 3.87
N LEU A 3 10.89 -6.94 4.20
CA LEU A 3 12.12 -7.64 3.81
C LEU A 3 12.41 -8.78 4.79
N LYS A 4 12.57 -10.00 4.27
CA LYS A 4 12.78 -11.22 5.08
C LYS A 4 14.11 -11.23 5.83
N LYS A 5 15.18 -10.69 5.23
CA LYS A 5 16.52 -10.62 5.84
C LYS A 5 17.22 -9.34 5.42
N VAL A 6 17.80 -8.64 6.38
CA VAL A 6 18.66 -7.47 6.18
C VAL A 6 19.89 -7.65 7.06
N THR A 7 21.07 -7.57 6.47
CA THR A 7 22.36 -7.68 7.16
C THR A 7 23.26 -6.57 6.67
N MET A 8 23.95 -5.89 7.57
CA MET A 8 24.84 -4.76 7.26
C MET A 8 26.09 -4.83 8.12
N GLU A 9 27.23 -4.46 7.53
CA GLU A 9 28.50 -4.31 8.24
C GLU A 9 29.01 -2.86 8.15
N PRO A 10 29.40 -2.24 9.26
CA PRO A 10 29.23 -2.69 10.65
C PRO A 10 27.76 -2.77 11.08
N SER A 11 27.45 -3.69 11.99
CA SER A 11 26.08 -3.96 12.48
C SER A 11 25.38 -2.76 13.14
N GLU A 12 26.15 -1.86 13.73
CA GLU A 12 25.70 -0.59 14.30
C GLU A 12 24.95 0.29 13.28
N ARG A 13 25.27 0.16 11.99
CA ARG A 13 24.56 0.90 10.91
C ARG A 13 23.08 0.57 10.87
N LEU A 14 22.70 -0.68 11.15
CA LEU A 14 21.31 -1.09 11.16
C LEU A 14 20.54 -0.44 12.32
N ALA A 15 21.17 -0.32 13.49
CA ALA A 15 20.57 0.37 14.63
C ALA A 15 20.36 1.87 14.34
N ASN A 16 21.35 2.53 13.71
CA ASN A 16 21.24 3.93 13.30
C ASN A 16 20.13 4.14 12.26
N LEU A 17 20.00 3.24 11.27
CA LEU A 17 18.91 3.30 10.30
C LEU A 17 17.54 3.08 10.92
N GLN A 18 17.42 2.17 11.89
CA GLN A 18 16.17 1.94 12.61
C GLN A 18 15.76 3.19 13.41
N ALA A 19 16.69 3.79 14.15
CA ALA A 19 16.42 5.03 14.89
C ALA A 19 16.02 6.19 13.95
N LEU A 20 16.65 6.29 12.78
CA LEU A 20 16.27 7.27 11.77
C LEU A 20 14.85 7.03 11.24
N TRP A 21 14.50 5.77 10.95
CA TRP A 21 13.15 5.42 10.48
C TRP A 21 12.09 5.70 11.55
N ASP A 22 12.36 5.35 12.81
CA ASP A 22 11.44 5.59 13.92
C ASP A 22 11.26 7.08 14.24
N SER A 23 12.27 7.91 13.91
CA SER A 23 12.19 9.37 14.07
C SER A 23 11.35 10.08 12.99
N GLN A 24 10.99 9.39 11.90
CA GLN A 24 10.17 9.98 10.85
C GLN A 24 8.71 10.04 11.27
N THR A 25 8.09 11.20 11.07
CA THR A 25 6.65 11.33 11.17
C THR A 25 6.01 10.60 10.01
N VAL A 26 5.25 9.54 10.30
CA VAL A 26 4.43 8.87 9.30
C VAL A 26 3.27 9.80 8.97
N ALA A 27 3.14 10.17 7.70
CA ALA A 27 1.97 10.92 7.24
C ALA A 27 0.69 10.11 7.51
N GLU A 28 -0.44 10.79 7.70
CA GLU A 28 -1.71 10.08 7.82
C GLU A 28 -1.90 9.15 6.63
N LEU A 29 -2.20 7.89 6.93
CA LEU A 29 -2.52 6.91 5.91
C LEU A 29 -3.81 7.38 5.21
N GLY A 30 -3.81 7.35 3.88
CA GLY A 30 -5.00 7.62 3.10
C GLY A 30 -6.15 6.64 3.40
N PRO A 31 -7.26 6.75 2.66
CA PRO A 31 -8.42 5.89 2.84
C PRO A 31 -8.07 4.41 2.93
N CYS A 32 -8.86 3.68 3.74
CA CYS A 32 -8.70 2.24 3.93
C CYS A 32 -7.26 1.81 4.32
N GLY A 33 -6.54 2.66 5.08
CA GLY A 33 -5.19 2.36 5.55
C GLY A 33 -4.10 2.52 4.47
N GLY A 34 -4.33 3.38 3.47
CA GLY A 34 -3.39 3.60 2.37
C GLY A 34 -3.45 2.54 1.28
N PHE A 35 -4.60 1.90 1.08
CA PHE A 35 -4.80 0.85 0.08
C PHE A 35 -4.37 1.32 -1.31
N SER A 36 -4.82 2.50 -1.73
CA SER A 36 -4.56 3.05 -3.07
C SER A 36 -3.06 3.25 -3.35
N GLN A 37 -2.29 3.66 -2.34
CA GLN A 37 -0.84 3.78 -2.44
C GLN A 37 -0.18 2.41 -2.58
N MET A 38 -0.60 1.43 -1.78
CA MET A 38 -0.09 0.06 -1.86
C MET A 38 -0.46 -0.61 -3.18
N TYR A 39 -1.67 -0.39 -3.67
CA TYR A 39 -2.14 -0.90 -4.97
C TYR A 39 -1.24 -0.41 -6.11
N ALA A 40 -0.91 0.88 -6.16
CA ALA A 40 0.02 1.43 -7.14
C ALA A 40 1.40 0.75 -7.08
N CYS A 41 1.97 0.60 -5.88
CA CYS A 41 3.27 -0.08 -5.69
C CYS A 41 3.23 -1.55 -6.11
N VAL A 42 2.13 -2.26 -5.85
CA VAL A 42 1.97 -3.68 -6.21
C VAL A 42 1.79 -3.85 -7.72
N CYS A 43 1.04 -2.95 -8.38
CA CYS A 43 0.92 -2.92 -9.83
C CYS A 43 2.29 -2.74 -10.51
N ASP A 44 3.08 -1.76 -10.05
CA ASP A 44 4.44 -1.54 -10.56
C ASP A 44 5.34 -2.77 -10.36
N TRP A 45 5.33 -3.34 -9.14
CA TRP A 45 6.13 -4.52 -8.81
C TRP A 45 5.79 -5.76 -9.66
N LEU A 46 4.51 -5.99 -9.93
CA LEU A 46 4.04 -7.15 -10.70
C LEU A 46 3.95 -6.88 -12.22
N GLY A 47 4.15 -5.64 -12.65
CA GLY A 47 3.99 -5.24 -14.05
C GLY A 47 2.53 -5.23 -14.54
N PHE A 48 1.55 -5.09 -13.64
CA PHE A 48 0.15 -4.93 -14.01
C PHE A 48 -0.18 -3.46 -14.26
N PRO A 49 -1.10 -3.15 -15.20
CA PRO A 49 -1.56 -1.79 -15.39
C PRO A 49 -2.29 -1.31 -14.13
N TYR A 50 -1.98 -0.09 -13.70
CA TYR A 50 -2.73 0.61 -12.67
C TYR A 50 -4.11 0.99 -13.21
N ARG A 51 -5.17 0.66 -12.47
CA ARG A 51 -6.55 1.02 -12.81
C ARG A 51 -7.04 2.13 -11.88
N GLU A 52 -7.28 3.31 -12.44
CA GLU A 52 -7.79 4.47 -11.68
C GLU A 52 -9.15 4.17 -11.04
N GLU A 53 -9.96 3.33 -11.67
CA GLU A 53 -11.27 2.89 -11.17
C GLU A 53 -11.16 2.18 -9.82
N VAL A 54 -10.12 1.34 -9.63
CA VAL A 54 -9.88 0.65 -8.35
C VAL A 54 -9.54 1.64 -7.24
N GLN A 55 -8.70 2.64 -7.53
CA GLN A 55 -8.38 3.68 -6.56
C GLN A 55 -9.60 4.52 -6.21
N TRP A 56 -10.40 4.90 -7.22
CA TRP A 56 -11.58 5.71 -7.01
C TRP A 56 -12.62 4.99 -6.15
N ASP A 57 -12.89 3.71 -6.42
CA ASP A 57 -13.82 2.89 -5.63
C ASP A 57 -13.38 2.82 -4.17
N VAL A 58 -12.09 2.61 -3.91
CA VAL A 58 -11.59 2.49 -2.54
C VAL A 58 -11.57 3.84 -1.80
N ASP A 59 -11.06 4.89 -2.45
CA ASP A 59 -10.93 6.20 -1.81
C ASP A 59 -12.27 6.92 -1.64
N THR A 60 -13.28 6.56 -2.44
CA THR A 60 -14.61 7.19 -2.42
C THR A 60 -15.66 6.27 -1.81
N ILE A 61 -15.93 5.12 -2.44
CA ILE A 61 -17.05 4.26 -2.05
C ILE A 61 -16.72 3.55 -0.73
N TYR A 62 -15.57 2.88 -0.65
CA TYR A 62 -15.23 2.08 0.53
C TYR A 62 -15.02 2.97 1.76
N LEU A 63 -14.37 4.13 1.57
CA LEU A 63 -14.24 5.12 2.62
C LEU A 63 -15.60 5.61 3.13
N THR A 64 -16.51 5.98 2.22
CA THR A 64 -17.84 6.49 2.60
C THR A 64 -18.69 5.45 3.30
N GLN A 65 -18.53 4.17 2.94
CA GLN A 65 -19.24 3.06 3.56
C GLN A 65 -18.60 2.57 4.86
N ASP A 66 -17.42 3.09 5.23
CA ASP A 66 -16.58 2.60 6.35
C ASP A 66 -16.40 1.06 6.31
N THR A 67 -16.31 0.50 5.10
CA THR A 67 -16.15 -0.95 4.92
C THR A 67 -14.70 -1.36 5.11
N ARG A 68 -14.53 -2.52 5.73
CA ARG A 68 -13.23 -3.19 5.90
C ARG A 68 -13.20 -4.52 5.14
N GLU A 69 -14.22 -4.79 4.33
CA GLU A 69 -14.36 -5.97 3.49
C GLU A 69 -14.00 -5.61 2.04
N LEU A 70 -13.08 -6.37 1.45
CA LEU A 70 -12.73 -6.24 0.03
C LEU A 70 -13.52 -7.26 -0.78
N ASN A 71 -14.46 -6.78 -1.59
CA ASN A 71 -15.30 -7.63 -2.42
C ASN A 71 -14.82 -7.64 -3.87
N LEU A 72 -14.38 -8.81 -4.34
CA LEU A 72 -13.88 -8.98 -5.71
C LEU A 72 -14.97 -8.77 -6.78
N GLN A 73 -16.25 -8.91 -6.42
CA GLN A 73 -17.35 -8.69 -7.36
C GLN A 73 -17.48 -7.22 -7.76
N ASP A 74 -17.05 -6.29 -6.91
CA ASP A 74 -17.10 -4.85 -7.20
C ASP A 74 -16.22 -4.51 -8.42
N PHE A 75 -15.15 -5.27 -8.63
CA PHE A 75 -14.19 -5.09 -9.72
C PHE A 75 -14.43 -5.97 -10.96
N SER A 76 -15.48 -6.79 -10.95
CA SER A 76 -15.78 -7.77 -12.03
C SER A 76 -15.92 -7.12 -13.41
N HIS A 77 -16.31 -5.85 -13.46
CA HIS A 77 -16.49 -5.08 -14.68
C HIS A 77 -15.18 -4.60 -15.32
N LEU A 78 -14.05 -4.67 -14.61
CA LEU A 78 -12.77 -4.10 -15.06
C LEU A 78 -12.00 -5.00 -16.04
N ASP A 79 -12.34 -6.29 -16.16
CA ASP A 79 -11.66 -7.23 -17.07
C ASP A 79 -12.14 -7.15 -18.53
N HIS A 80 -13.16 -6.34 -18.79
CA HIS A 80 -13.77 -6.21 -20.12
C HIS A 80 -13.24 -5.04 -20.95
N ARG A 81 -12.08 -4.46 -20.58
CA ARG A 81 -11.52 -3.27 -21.22
C ARG A 81 -10.08 -3.43 -21.67
#